data_AF-A0A7X9H264-F1
#
_entry.id   AF-A0A7X9H264-F1
#
_cell.length_a   1.000
_cell.length_b   1.000
_cell.length_c   1.000
_cell.angle_alpha   90.00
_cell.angle_beta   90.00
_cell.angle_gamma   90.00
#
_symmetry.space_group_name_H-M   'P 1'
#
loop_
_entity.id
_entity.type
_entity.pdbx_description
1 polymer ?
#
loop_
_entity_poly.entity_id
_entity_poly.type
_entity_poly.pdbx_seq_one_letter_code
_entity_poly.pdbx_strand_id
1 'polypeptide(L)' 'MAKKVEAIVKLQIPAGKATPAPPVGTALGPHGVN' A
#
# COMPACT_ATOMS: atom_id res chain seq x y z
N MET A 1 14.54 -2.37 -19.39
CA MET A 1 13.26 -3.13 -19.47
C MET A 1 12.31 -2.54 -18.43
N ALA A 2 11.05 -2.29 -18.78
CA ALA A 2 10.05 -1.80 -17.83
C ALA A 2 9.65 -2.93 -16.86
N LYS A 3 9.55 -2.63 -15.56
CA LYS A 3 9.06 -3.59 -14.57
C LYS A 3 7.57 -3.85 -14.79
N LYS A 4 7.16 -5.12 -14.65
CA LYS A 4 5.74 -5.50 -14.66
C LYS A 4 5.06 -4.99 -13.39
N VAL A 5 3.79 -4.64 -13.49
CA VAL A 5 2.97 -4.26 -12.33
C VAL A 5 2.79 -5.48 -11.44
N GLU A 6 3.19 -5.38 -10.18
CA GLU A 6 3.13 -6.47 -9.21
C GLU A 6 1.77 -6.54 -8.50
N ALA A 7 1.21 -5.39 -8.12
CA ALA A 7 -0.10 -5.30 -7.49
C ALA A 7 -0.74 -3.92 -7.69
N ILE A 8 -2.08 -3.89 -7.67
CA ILE A 8 -2.88 -2.66 -7.66
C ILE A 8 -3.76 -2.70 -6.42
N VAL A 9 -3.45 -1.85 -5.44
CA VAL A 9 -4.19 -1.74 -4.18
C VAL A 9 -4.95 -0.41 -4.18
N LYS A 10 -6.27 -0.48 -4.01
CA LYS A 10 -7.11 0.71 -3.87
C LYS A 10 -7.38 0.95 -2.39
N LEU A 11 -6.93 2.10 -1.89
CA LEU A 11 -7.13 2.48 -0.49
C LEU A 11 -7.66 3.91 -0.42
N GLN A 12 -8.69 4.10 0.41
CA GLN A 12 -9.22 5.43 0.72
C GLN A 12 -8.77 5.81 2.13
N ILE A 13 -7.82 6.73 2.23
CA ILE A 13 -7.37 7.29 3.50
C ILE A 13 -7.20 8.81 3.40
N PRO A 14 -7.35 9.55 4.51
CA PRO A 14 -7.00 10.96 4.54
C PRO A 14 -5.52 11.17 4.21
N ALA A 15 -5.21 12.32 3.59
CA ALA A 15 -3.83 12.69 3.29
C ALA A 15 -2.96 12.66 4.55
N GLY A 16 -1.73 12.15 4.42
CA GLY A 16 -0.76 12.07 5.53
C GLY A 16 -1.07 11.03 6.61
N LYS A 17 -2.12 10.20 6.47
CA LYS A 17 -2.46 9.13 7.42
C LYS A 17 -2.04 7.72 6.97
N ALA A 18 -0.96 7.60 6.19
CA ALA A 18 -0.35 6.29 5.94
C ALA A 18 0.44 5.88 7.19
N THR A 19 0.00 4.82 7.87
CA THR A 19 0.66 4.31 9.08
C THR A 19 0.71 2.78 9.02
N PRO A 20 1.61 2.11 9.77
CA PRO A 20 1.64 0.64 9.84
C PRO A 20 0.38 -0.01 10.45
N ALA A 21 -0.55 0.76 10.99
CA ALA A 21 -1.80 0.25 11.53
C ALA A 21 -2.73 -0.28 10.41
N PRO A 22 -3.65 -1.22 10.72
CA PRO A 22 -4.74 -1.57 9.80
C PRO A 22 -5.58 -0.32 9.45
N PRO A 23 -6.08 -0.16 8.20
CA PRO A 23 -6.03 -1.07 7.05
C PRO A 23 -4.81 -0.89 6.13
N VAL A 24 -4.01 0.17 6.32
CA VAL A 24 -2.85 0.51 5.48
C VAL A 24 -1.78 -0.57 5.60
N GLY A 25 -1.38 -0.89 6.84
CA GLY A 25 -0.35 -1.89 7.12
C GLY A 25 -0.66 -3.26 6.53
N THR A 26 -1.93 -3.67 6.58
CA THR A 26 -2.42 -4.93 6.01
C THR A 26 -2.43 -4.93 4.48
N ALA A 27 -2.79 -3.81 3.86
CA ALA A 27 -2.91 -3.69 2.41
C ALA A 27 -1.56 -3.47 1.70
N LEU A 28 -0.61 -2.80 2.36
CA LEU A 28 0.68 -2.40 1.80
C LEU A 28 1.85 -3.29 2.26
N GLY A 29 1.77 -3.87 3.46
CA GLY A 29 2.81 -4.72 4.04
C GLY A 29 3.21 -5.93 3.20
N PRO A 30 2.26 -6.72 2.64
CA PRO A 30 2.59 -7.86 1.79
C PRO A 30 3.36 -7.49 0.51
N HIS A 31 3.24 -6.24 0.07
CA HIS A 31 3.92 -5.70 -1.11
C HIS A 31 5.19 -4.91 -0.75
N GLY A 32 5.58 -4.86 0.53
CA GLY A 32 6.79 -4.18 0.99
C GLY A 32 6.75 -2.65 0.86
N VAL A 33 5.56 -2.04 0.84
CA VAL A 33 5.37 -0.59 0.61
C VAL A 33 4.86 0.17 1.84
N ASN A 34 5.20 -0.30 3.06
CA ASN A 34 4.84 0.31 4.36
C ASN A 34 5.86 1.32 4.89
#